data_AF-A0A166MNU7-F1
#
_entry.id   AF-A0A166MNU7-F1
#
_cell.length_a   1.000
_cell.length_b   1.000
_cell.length_c   1.000
_cell.angle_alpha   90.00
_cell.angle_beta   90.00
_cell.angle_gamma   90.00
#
_symmetry.space_group_name_H-M   'P 1'
#
loop_
_entity.id
_entity.type
_entity.pdbx_description
1 polymer ?
#
loop_
_entity_poly.entity_id
_entity_poly.type
_entity_poly.pdbx_seq_one_letter_code
_entity_poly.pdbx_strand_id
1 'polypeptide(L)'
;MHTSMVKSKFLSDPEDLGVVAVGFSGGQCKPGVDAAPKALIESGLLTQLRDELGYKLHGDDEVHLYTDLVPAEDPPYRNMKNPKAVSSVTERIADQVYQQSRLGRLTLTLGGDHSIAIGTIAGSAKATRERLGREIAVIWVDAHADINTPETSDSGNIHGMPVAFVTGLAKEAKPEYFGWLKDEHMLSIKKLVYIGLRDVDAGEKRILRENGIKAFSMFDIDRYGIGRVMEMALAHIGTDTPIHLSFDVDALDPMWAPSTGTPVRGGLTLREGDYICECVHETGSLVALDLVEVNPSLAADQEGAASETVRAGCSLVRCALGESLL
;
A
#
# COMPACT_ATOMS: atom_id res chain seq x y z
N MET A 1 13.94 -20.30 -12.57
CA MET A 1 13.66 -21.35 -11.57
C MET A 1 13.17 -20.61 -10.34
N HIS A 2 12.01 -20.95 -9.78
CA HIS A 2 11.48 -20.30 -8.58
C HIS A 2 12.50 -20.48 -7.43
N THR A 3 13.13 -19.40 -6.99
CA THR A 3 14.24 -19.43 -6.02
C THR A 3 13.75 -19.58 -4.58
N SER A 4 12.52 -19.15 -4.29
CA SER A 4 11.95 -19.23 -2.95
C SER A 4 11.49 -20.66 -2.60
N MET A 5 11.99 -21.18 -1.47
CA MET A 5 11.52 -22.41 -0.81
C MET A 5 10.26 -22.18 0.06
N VAL A 6 9.78 -20.94 0.16
CA VAL A 6 8.64 -20.59 1.01
C VAL A 6 7.35 -21.09 0.37
N LYS A 7 6.60 -21.91 1.10
CA LYS A 7 5.29 -22.41 0.65
C LYS A 7 4.20 -21.41 1.00
N SER A 8 3.48 -20.92 -0.01
CA SER A 8 2.28 -20.10 0.23
C SER A 8 1.19 -20.89 0.97
N LYS A 9 0.54 -20.23 1.93
CA LYS A 9 -0.56 -20.78 2.75
C LYS A 9 -1.94 -20.49 2.17
N PHE A 10 -2.09 -19.40 1.40
CA PHE A 10 -3.40 -18.81 1.06
C PHE A 10 -3.64 -18.59 -0.44
N LEU A 11 -2.59 -18.69 -1.26
CA LEU A 11 -2.69 -18.59 -2.72
C LEU A 11 -3.06 -19.95 -3.33
N SER A 12 -3.85 -19.92 -4.41
CA SER A 12 -4.16 -21.13 -5.18
C SER A 12 -2.99 -21.53 -6.06
N ASP A 13 -2.39 -20.54 -6.72
CA ASP A 13 -1.29 -20.69 -7.67
C ASP A 13 -0.19 -19.71 -7.27
N PRO A 14 0.77 -20.11 -6.43
CA PRO A 14 1.77 -19.19 -5.85
C PRO A 14 2.71 -18.55 -6.87
N GLU A 15 2.79 -19.10 -8.09
CA GLU A 15 3.59 -18.57 -9.20
C GLU A 15 2.82 -17.52 -10.02
N ASP A 16 1.51 -17.37 -9.84
CA ASP A 16 0.70 -16.41 -10.58
C ASP A 16 0.66 -15.06 -9.83
N LEU A 17 1.14 -14.01 -10.50
CA LEU A 17 1.15 -12.64 -9.99
C LEU A 17 0.17 -11.78 -10.81
N GLY A 18 -0.92 -11.36 -10.17
CA GLY A 18 -1.79 -10.33 -10.71
C GLY A 18 -1.14 -8.95 -10.55
N VAL A 19 -1.03 -8.18 -11.62
CA VAL A 19 -0.46 -6.82 -11.62
C VAL A 19 -1.59 -5.83 -11.89
N VAL A 20 -1.64 -4.77 -11.08
CA VAL A 20 -2.53 -3.62 -11.27
C VAL A 20 -1.68 -2.35 -11.23
N ALA A 21 -1.49 -1.71 -12.39
CA ALA A 21 -0.70 -0.48 -12.51
C ALA A 21 -1.62 0.75 -12.45
N VAL A 22 -1.57 1.48 -11.34
CA VAL A 22 -2.53 2.53 -10.96
C VAL A 22 -1.86 3.90 -11.04
N GLY A 23 -2.00 4.59 -12.17
CA GLY A 23 -1.50 5.95 -12.35
C GLY A 23 -2.48 7.00 -11.83
N PHE A 24 -2.61 7.14 -10.50
CA PHE A 24 -3.57 8.04 -9.87
C PHE A 24 -2.92 8.99 -8.87
N SER A 25 -3.28 10.27 -8.93
CA SER A 25 -2.75 11.33 -8.05
C SER A 25 -3.85 12.22 -7.44
N GLY A 26 -5.12 11.82 -7.54
CA GLY A 26 -6.26 12.65 -7.15
C GLY A 26 -6.50 12.80 -5.65
N GLY A 27 -5.87 11.97 -4.82
CA GLY A 27 -5.97 11.99 -3.36
C GLY A 27 -5.14 13.09 -2.68
N GLN A 28 -4.27 13.76 -3.43
CA GLN A 28 -3.35 14.78 -2.90
C GLN A 28 -3.12 15.92 -3.92
N CYS A 29 -2.25 16.87 -3.58
CA CYS A 29 -2.10 18.12 -4.36
C CYS A 29 -0.84 18.21 -5.25
N LYS A 30 0.14 17.33 -5.06
CA LYS A 30 1.39 17.30 -5.82
C LYS A 30 1.25 16.37 -7.03
N PRO A 31 1.38 16.87 -8.27
CA PRO A 31 1.33 15.98 -9.43
C PRO A 31 2.55 15.03 -9.45
N GLY A 32 2.47 13.96 -10.23
CA GLY A 32 3.64 13.17 -10.63
C GLY A 32 3.70 11.75 -10.07
N VAL A 33 3.01 11.44 -8.97
CA VAL A 33 2.89 10.06 -8.48
C VAL A 33 2.14 9.16 -9.46
N ASP A 34 1.26 9.73 -10.30
CA ASP A 34 0.59 9.02 -11.40
C ASP A 34 1.56 8.49 -12.47
N ALA A 35 2.78 9.02 -12.55
CA ALA A 35 3.83 8.54 -13.46
C ALA A 35 4.64 7.37 -12.87
N ALA A 36 4.48 7.06 -11.59
CA ALA A 36 5.29 6.07 -10.88
C ALA A 36 5.16 4.64 -11.40
N PRO A 37 3.94 4.11 -11.69
CA PRO A 37 3.80 2.75 -12.20
C PRO A 37 4.59 2.57 -13.50
N LYS A 38 4.53 3.57 -14.39
CA LYS A 38 5.28 3.56 -15.64
C LYS A 38 6.79 3.55 -15.39
N ALA A 39 7.29 4.42 -14.51
CA ALA A 39 8.72 4.48 -14.21
C ALA A 39 9.26 3.17 -13.60
N LEU A 40 8.48 2.53 -12.71
CA LEU A 40 8.82 1.24 -12.11
C LEU A 40 8.85 0.13 -13.18
N ILE A 41 7.86 0.08 -14.08
CA ILE A 41 7.80 -0.89 -15.18
C ILE A 41 8.98 -0.69 -16.16
N GLU A 42 9.22 0.55 -16.58
CA GLU A 42 10.31 0.91 -17.52
C GLU A 42 11.71 0.69 -16.92
N SER A 43 11.85 0.71 -15.60
CA SER A 43 13.09 0.33 -14.91
C SER A 43 13.42 -1.18 -15.02
N GLY A 44 12.45 -1.98 -15.47
CA GLY A 44 12.61 -3.41 -15.69
C GLY A 44 11.95 -4.29 -14.63
N LEU A 45 11.23 -3.73 -13.66
CA LEU A 45 10.65 -4.47 -12.52
C LEU A 45 9.87 -5.71 -12.95
N LEU A 46 8.89 -5.57 -13.85
CA LEU A 46 8.06 -6.72 -14.27
C LEU A 46 8.86 -7.77 -15.04
N THR A 47 9.79 -7.35 -15.89
CA THR A 47 10.71 -8.25 -16.61
C THR A 47 11.52 -9.07 -15.62
N GLN A 48 12.06 -8.42 -14.61
CA GLN A 48 12.81 -9.00 -13.53
C GLN A 48 11.99 -10.01 -12.70
N LEU A 49 10.76 -9.67 -12.30
CA LEU A 49 9.87 -10.58 -11.58
C LEU A 49 9.55 -11.85 -12.40
N ARG A 50 9.37 -11.71 -13.72
CA ARG A 50 9.13 -12.83 -14.63
C ARG A 50 10.38 -13.69 -14.84
N ASP A 51 11.49 -13.07 -15.23
CA ASP A 51 12.65 -13.78 -15.77
C ASP A 51 13.58 -14.30 -14.66
N GLU A 52 13.65 -13.59 -13.53
CA GLU A 52 14.56 -13.94 -12.42
C GLU A 52 13.82 -14.67 -11.29
N LEU A 53 12.64 -14.18 -10.88
CA LEU A 53 11.85 -14.80 -9.80
C LEU A 53 10.85 -15.87 -10.30
N GLY A 54 10.55 -15.88 -11.60
CA GLY A 54 9.75 -16.94 -12.23
C GLY A 54 8.23 -16.73 -12.14
N TYR A 55 7.75 -15.53 -11.83
CA TYR A 55 6.31 -15.24 -11.78
C TYR A 55 5.66 -15.25 -13.17
N LYS A 56 4.46 -15.81 -13.24
CA LYS A 56 3.54 -15.68 -14.38
C LYS A 56 2.70 -14.44 -14.15
N LEU A 57 2.97 -13.40 -14.94
CA LEU A 57 2.26 -12.13 -14.81
C LEU A 57 0.87 -12.21 -15.44
N HIS A 58 -0.12 -11.69 -14.74
CA HIS A 58 -1.51 -11.58 -15.17
C HIS A 58 -2.02 -10.16 -14.95
N GLY A 59 -2.91 -9.68 -15.81
CA GLY A 59 -3.38 -8.29 -15.80
C GLY A 59 -2.70 -7.48 -16.89
N ASP A 60 -2.86 -6.16 -16.80
CA ASP A 60 -2.41 -5.23 -17.81
C ASP A 60 -1.02 -4.71 -17.42
N ASP A 61 -0.07 -4.78 -18.36
CA ASP A 61 1.20 -4.05 -18.32
C ASP A 61 1.02 -2.56 -18.68
N GLU A 62 -0.21 -2.18 -19.04
CA GLU A 62 -0.63 -0.81 -19.29
C GLU A 62 -1.02 -0.09 -17.99
N VAL A 63 -0.50 1.12 -17.83
CA VAL A 63 -0.82 2.00 -16.70
C VAL A 63 -2.21 2.60 -16.92
N HIS A 64 -3.12 2.40 -15.96
CA HIS A 64 -4.45 3.02 -15.99
C HIS A 64 -4.41 4.39 -15.33
N LEU A 65 -4.81 5.43 -16.08
CA LEU A 65 -4.88 6.82 -15.59
C LEU A 65 -6.26 7.23 -15.09
N TYR A 66 -7.29 6.42 -15.35
CA TYR A 66 -8.68 6.61 -14.89
C TYR A 66 -9.29 7.98 -15.21
N THR A 67 -8.81 8.67 -16.25
CA THR A 67 -9.24 10.03 -16.60
C THR A 67 -10.71 10.09 -17.01
N ASP A 68 -11.29 8.97 -17.45
CA ASP A 68 -12.71 8.80 -17.77
C ASP A 68 -13.61 8.75 -16.54
N LEU A 69 -13.06 8.47 -15.35
CA LEU A 69 -13.79 8.41 -14.08
C LEU A 69 -13.75 9.72 -13.30
N VAL A 70 -12.92 10.68 -13.72
CA VAL A 70 -12.78 11.97 -13.06
C VAL A 70 -13.91 12.90 -13.54
N PRO A 71 -14.83 13.35 -12.67
CA PRO A 71 -15.92 14.23 -13.07
C PRO A 71 -15.40 15.63 -13.43
N ALA A 72 -16.15 16.33 -14.29
CA ALA A 72 -15.83 17.72 -14.66
C ALA A 72 -15.87 18.68 -13.47
N GLU A 73 -16.73 18.41 -12.48
CA GLU A 73 -16.84 19.18 -11.24
C GLU A 73 -16.83 18.24 -10.02
N ASP A 74 -15.91 18.50 -9.09
CA ASP A 74 -15.76 17.75 -7.84
C ASP A 74 -15.61 18.69 -6.64
N PRO A 75 -16.69 19.38 -6.23
CA PRO A 75 -16.61 20.31 -5.10
C PRO A 75 -16.28 19.55 -3.80
N PRO A 76 -15.53 20.18 -2.88
CA PRO A 76 -15.21 19.56 -1.60
C PRO A 76 -16.46 19.10 -0.84
N TYR A 77 -16.36 17.95 -0.17
CA TYR A 77 -17.44 17.39 0.63
C TYR A 77 -16.89 16.82 1.93
N ARG A 78 -17.48 17.20 3.07
CA ARG A 78 -16.97 16.90 4.42
C ARG A 78 -15.47 17.19 4.55
N ASN A 79 -15.01 18.34 4.05
CA ASN A 79 -13.59 18.73 4.05
C ASN A 79 -12.67 17.91 3.11
N MET A 80 -13.16 16.83 2.49
CA MET A 80 -12.38 16.11 1.47
C MET A 80 -12.28 16.89 0.16
N LYS A 81 -11.11 16.88 -0.45
CA LYS A 81 -10.85 17.38 -1.82
C LYS A 81 -10.96 16.24 -2.83
N ASN A 82 -11.51 16.54 -4.01
CA ASN A 82 -11.75 15.59 -5.09
C ASN A 82 -12.45 14.27 -4.67
N PRO A 83 -13.46 14.30 -3.79
CA PRO A 83 -13.98 13.08 -3.19
C PRO A 83 -14.71 12.16 -4.17
N LYS A 84 -15.37 12.70 -5.21
CA LYS A 84 -16.05 11.86 -6.21
C LYS A 84 -15.06 11.16 -7.12
N ALA A 85 -14.00 11.86 -7.54
CA ALA A 85 -12.93 11.31 -8.34
C ALA A 85 -12.26 10.15 -7.57
N VAL A 86 -11.81 10.41 -6.34
CA VAL A 86 -11.14 9.38 -5.53
C VAL A 86 -12.09 8.21 -5.23
N SER A 87 -13.37 8.47 -4.90
CA SER A 87 -14.36 7.41 -4.68
C SER A 87 -14.55 6.52 -5.92
N SER A 88 -14.70 7.11 -7.11
CA SER A 88 -14.99 6.37 -8.34
C SER A 88 -13.76 5.56 -8.80
N VAL A 89 -12.57 6.14 -8.67
CA VAL A 89 -11.31 5.46 -9.01
C VAL A 89 -11.01 4.33 -8.04
N THR A 90 -11.17 4.54 -6.74
CA THR A 90 -10.94 3.49 -5.74
C THR A 90 -11.96 2.35 -5.82
N GLU A 91 -13.21 2.62 -6.23
CA GLU A 91 -14.19 1.56 -6.55
C GLU A 91 -13.72 0.72 -7.74
N ARG A 92 -13.22 1.36 -8.81
CA ARG A 92 -12.65 0.65 -9.97
C ARG A 92 -11.42 -0.18 -9.60
N ILE A 93 -10.53 0.36 -8.77
CA ILE A 93 -9.33 -0.35 -8.29
C ILE A 93 -9.74 -1.56 -7.44
N ALA A 94 -10.76 -1.42 -6.58
CA ALA A 94 -11.28 -2.52 -5.79
C ALA A 94 -11.75 -3.67 -6.69
N ASP A 95 -12.46 -3.37 -7.77
CA ASP A 95 -12.87 -4.36 -8.76
C ASP A 95 -11.66 -5.03 -9.43
N GLN A 96 -10.66 -4.26 -9.89
CA GLN A 96 -9.46 -4.79 -10.56
C GLN A 96 -8.67 -5.74 -9.64
N VAL A 97 -8.43 -5.33 -8.39
CA VAL A 97 -7.74 -6.16 -7.39
C VAL A 97 -8.57 -7.39 -7.03
N TYR A 98 -9.88 -7.24 -6.85
CA TYR A 98 -10.79 -8.36 -6.60
C TYR A 98 -10.74 -9.40 -7.73
N GLN A 99 -10.70 -8.98 -9.01
CA GLN A 99 -10.62 -9.91 -10.14
C GLN A 99 -9.36 -10.78 -10.12
N GLN A 100 -8.22 -10.25 -9.67
CA GLN A 100 -6.99 -11.03 -9.53
C GLN A 100 -7.02 -11.89 -8.26
N SER A 101 -7.34 -11.28 -7.12
CA SER A 101 -7.33 -11.94 -5.80
C SER A 101 -8.35 -13.07 -5.71
N ARG A 102 -9.53 -12.98 -6.34
CA ARG A 102 -10.56 -14.04 -6.30
C ARG A 102 -10.10 -15.33 -7.00
N LEU A 103 -9.17 -15.22 -7.94
CA LEU A 103 -8.54 -16.36 -8.62
C LEU A 103 -7.44 -16.99 -7.77
N GLY A 104 -6.98 -16.33 -6.71
CA GLY A 104 -5.99 -16.86 -5.79
C GLY A 104 -4.56 -16.54 -6.15
N ARG A 105 -4.41 -15.47 -6.93
CA ARG A 105 -3.13 -14.88 -7.29
C ARG A 105 -2.69 -13.93 -6.20
N LEU A 106 -1.38 -13.83 -6.00
CA LEU A 106 -0.81 -12.69 -5.31
C LEU A 106 -1.08 -11.46 -6.16
N THR A 107 -1.60 -10.38 -5.57
CA THR A 107 -1.87 -9.14 -6.32
C THR A 107 -0.85 -8.06 -5.96
N LEU A 108 -0.07 -7.62 -6.95
CA LEU A 108 0.85 -6.48 -6.86
C LEU A 108 0.17 -5.24 -7.46
N THR A 109 0.03 -4.20 -6.64
CA THR A 109 -0.37 -2.87 -7.08
C THR A 109 0.85 -1.97 -7.15
N LEU A 110 1.15 -1.44 -8.34
CA LEU A 110 2.10 -0.33 -8.51
C LEU A 110 1.28 0.95 -8.54
N GLY A 111 1.41 1.75 -7.48
CA GLY A 111 0.52 2.85 -7.20
C GLY A 111 1.00 4.22 -7.62
N GLY A 112 0.08 5.17 -7.48
CA GLY A 112 0.39 6.59 -7.36
C GLY A 112 0.26 7.00 -5.88
N ASP A 113 -0.66 7.89 -5.54
CA ASP A 113 -0.85 8.29 -4.14
C ASP A 113 -1.46 7.20 -3.25
N HIS A 114 -1.32 7.34 -1.93
CA HIS A 114 -1.75 6.32 -0.97
C HIS A 114 -3.29 6.19 -0.84
N SER A 115 -4.08 7.07 -1.45
CA SER A 115 -5.56 6.94 -1.41
C SER A 115 -6.05 5.68 -2.14
N ILE A 116 -5.24 5.13 -3.06
CA ILE A 116 -5.57 3.90 -3.79
C ILE A 116 -5.73 2.70 -2.86
N ALA A 117 -5.12 2.74 -1.67
CA ALA A 117 -5.24 1.70 -0.65
C ALA A 117 -6.69 1.44 -0.23
N ILE A 118 -7.58 2.43 -0.39
CA ILE A 118 -9.03 2.25 -0.20
C ILE A 118 -9.53 1.13 -1.12
N GLY A 119 -9.13 1.16 -2.39
CA GLY A 119 -9.53 0.18 -3.38
C GLY A 119 -8.81 -1.16 -3.22
N THR A 120 -7.48 -1.14 -3.09
CA THR A 120 -6.66 -2.36 -3.06
C THR A 120 -6.98 -3.22 -1.83
N ILE A 121 -7.13 -2.62 -0.64
CA ILE A 121 -7.51 -3.31 0.59
C ILE A 121 -8.94 -3.83 0.47
N ALA A 122 -9.89 -3.01 -0.01
CA ALA A 122 -11.28 -3.43 -0.19
C ALA A 122 -11.41 -4.67 -1.10
N GLY A 123 -10.77 -4.64 -2.26
CA GLY A 123 -10.81 -5.72 -3.24
C GLY A 123 -10.18 -7.02 -2.73
N SER A 124 -8.98 -6.91 -2.14
CA SER A 124 -8.27 -8.07 -1.59
C SER A 124 -8.96 -8.66 -0.35
N ALA A 125 -9.54 -7.81 0.51
CA ALA A 125 -10.30 -8.24 1.68
C ALA A 125 -11.55 -9.03 1.28
N LYS A 126 -12.33 -8.52 0.32
CA LYS A 126 -13.52 -9.21 -0.20
C LYS A 126 -13.16 -10.56 -0.82
N ALA A 127 -12.19 -10.59 -1.73
CA ALA A 127 -11.76 -11.82 -2.38
C ALA A 127 -11.27 -12.87 -1.38
N THR A 128 -10.52 -12.45 -0.37
CA THR A 128 -10.01 -13.33 0.69
C THR A 128 -11.14 -13.92 1.53
N ARG A 129 -12.14 -13.09 1.89
CA ARG A 129 -13.32 -13.57 2.63
C ARG A 129 -14.11 -14.60 1.84
N GLU A 130 -14.38 -14.34 0.57
CA GLU A 130 -15.15 -15.26 -0.28
C GLU A 130 -14.42 -16.58 -0.50
N ARG A 131 -13.12 -16.54 -0.75
CA ARG A 131 -12.32 -17.75 -1.02
C ARG A 131 -12.03 -18.58 0.22
N LEU A 132 -11.66 -17.91 1.31
CA LEU A 132 -11.02 -18.57 2.46
C LEU A 132 -11.87 -18.49 3.74
N GLY A 133 -12.94 -17.70 3.78
CA GLY A 133 -13.70 -17.43 4.99
C GLY A 133 -12.87 -16.72 6.07
N ARG A 134 -11.84 -15.98 5.65
CA ARG A 134 -10.86 -15.32 6.54
C ARG A 134 -10.80 -13.82 6.30
N GLU A 135 -10.42 -13.08 7.33
CA GLU A 135 -10.04 -11.68 7.20
C GLU A 135 -8.56 -11.56 6.82
N ILE A 136 -8.22 -10.55 6.05
CA ILE A 136 -6.81 -10.14 5.86
C ILE A 136 -6.31 -9.38 7.10
N ALA A 137 -5.00 -9.37 7.28
CA ALA A 137 -4.30 -8.36 8.05
C ALA A 137 -3.58 -7.38 7.12
N VAL A 138 -3.46 -6.14 7.57
CA VAL A 138 -2.70 -5.10 6.88
C VAL A 138 -1.48 -4.75 7.73
N ILE A 139 -0.31 -4.87 7.11
CA ILE A 139 0.92 -4.26 7.59
C ILE A 139 1.08 -2.98 6.79
N TRP A 140 0.96 -1.85 7.48
CA TRP A 140 1.06 -0.51 6.90
C TRP A 140 2.45 0.05 7.20
N VAL A 141 3.31 0.14 6.18
CA VAL A 141 4.69 0.61 6.31
C VAL A 141 4.78 2.02 5.75
N ASP A 142 4.92 3.01 6.62
CA ASP A 142 4.69 4.41 6.28
C ASP A 142 5.30 5.35 7.33
N ALA A 143 5.66 6.57 6.94
CA ALA A 143 5.98 7.66 7.87
C ALA A 143 4.73 8.19 8.60
N HIS A 144 3.57 8.10 7.95
CA HIS A 144 2.27 8.63 8.32
C HIS A 144 1.28 7.52 8.72
N ALA A 145 0.21 7.89 9.42
CA ALA A 145 -0.80 6.91 9.84
C ALA A 145 -1.95 6.78 8.84
N ASP A 146 -2.15 7.80 7.98
CA ASP A 146 -3.14 7.82 6.92
C ASP A 146 -4.55 7.40 7.39
N ILE A 147 -4.87 7.80 8.63
CA ILE A 147 -6.08 7.42 9.36
C ILE A 147 -6.89 8.63 9.79
N ASN A 148 -6.60 9.80 9.23
CA ASN A 148 -7.48 10.95 9.42
C ASN A 148 -8.89 10.61 8.88
N THR A 149 -9.92 10.99 9.64
CA THR A 149 -11.27 11.06 9.08
C THR A 149 -11.41 12.38 8.32
N PRO A 150 -12.44 12.54 7.49
CA PRO A 150 -12.73 13.82 6.84
C PRO A 150 -12.78 15.00 7.83
N GLU A 151 -13.26 14.76 9.05
CA GLU A 151 -13.37 15.76 10.13
C GLU A 151 -12.06 16.06 10.86
N THR A 152 -11.09 15.13 10.88
CA THR A 152 -9.84 15.33 11.63
C THR A 152 -8.70 15.83 10.76
N SER A 153 -8.80 15.69 9.44
CA SER A 153 -7.77 16.15 8.50
C SER A 153 -7.70 17.67 8.44
N ASP A 154 -6.51 18.24 8.63
CA ASP A 154 -6.28 19.67 8.45
C ASP A 154 -6.22 20.06 6.96
N SER A 155 -5.80 19.14 6.09
CA SER A 155 -5.56 19.42 4.66
C SER A 155 -6.75 19.09 3.76
N GLY A 156 -7.59 18.14 4.16
CA GLY A 156 -8.66 17.59 3.31
C GLY A 156 -8.17 16.67 2.19
N ASN A 157 -6.87 16.34 2.13
CA ASN A 157 -6.32 15.43 1.13
C ASN A 157 -6.64 13.98 1.53
N ILE A 158 -7.25 13.22 0.62
CA ILE A 158 -7.76 11.86 0.90
C ILE A 158 -6.63 10.83 1.01
N HIS A 159 -5.43 11.10 0.47
CA HIS A 159 -4.29 10.18 0.64
C HIS A 159 -3.89 9.98 2.12
N GLY A 160 -4.21 10.93 3.01
CA GLY A 160 -4.03 10.78 4.47
C GLY A 160 -5.25 10.22 5.21
N MET A 161 -6.25 9.70 4.48
CA MET A 161 -7.49 9.12 5.03
C MET A 161 -7.77 7.63 4.69
N PRO A 162 -6.99 6.89 3.87
CA PRO A 162 -7.41 5.59 3.34
C PRO A 162 -7.77 4.59 4.43
N VAL A 163 -6.99 4.53 5.52
CA VAL A 163 -7.22 3.59 6.61
C VAL A 163 -8.54 3.88 7.32
N ALA A 164 -8.91 5.15 7.47
CA ALA A 164 -10.16 5.53 8.11
C ALA A 164 -11.38 4.97 7.35
N PHE A 165 -11.34 4.99 6.01
CA PHE A 165 -12.41 4.42 5.17
C PHE A 165 -12.46 2.91 5.24
N VAL A 166 -11.33 2.21 5.04
CA VAL A 166 -11.34 0.74 4.99
C VAL A 166 -11.59 0.11 6.36
N THR A 167 -11.30 0.80 7.47
CA THR A 167 -11.65 0.33 8.81
C THR A 167 -13.07 0.72 9.26
N GLY A 168 -13.76 1.54 8.46
CA GLY A 168 -15.08 2.08 8.79
C GLY A 168 -15.09 3.13 9.90
N LEU A 169 -13.94 3.73 10.23
CA LEU A 169 -13.87 4.92 11.11
C LEU A 169 -14.45 6.16 10.41
N ALA A 170 -14.26 6.26 9.09
CA ALA A 170 -15.00 7.14 8.22
C ALA A 170 -16.03 6.33 7.42
N LYS A 171 -17.28 6.77 7.41
CA LYS A 171 -18.37 6.12 6.66
C LYS A 171 -19.21 7.13 5.91
N GLU A 172 -19.78 6.68 4.82
CA GLU A 172 -20.72 7.42 3.98
C GLU A 172 -21.80 6.50 3.44
N ALA A 173 -22.97 7.06 3.18
CA ALA A 173 -24.10 6.32 2.60
C ALA A 173 -24.21 6.50 1.09
N LYS A 174 -23.68 7.61 0.57
CA LYS A 174 -23.79 7.99 -0.84
C LYS A 174 -22.70 7.29 -1.66
N PRO A 175 -23.06 6.50 -2.70
CA PRO A 175 -22.08 5.76 -3.50
C PRO A 175 -20.97 6.65 -4.06
N GLU A 176 -21.29 7.86 -4.50
CA GLU A 176 -20.33 8.81 -5.07
C GLU A 176 -19.34 9.41 -4.05
N TYR A 177 -19.51 9.13 -2.75
CA TYR A 177 -18.63 9.53 -1.66
C TYR A 177 -18.24 8.30 -0.81
N PHE A 178 -17.74 7.23 -1.43
CA PHE A 178 -17.31 5.99 -0.76
C PHE A 178 -18.43 5.12 -0.15
N GLY A 179 -19.70 5.45 -0.40
CA GLY A 179 -20.83 4.62 0.05
C GLY A 179 -20.93 3.25 -0.64
N TRP A 180 -20.08 2.97 -1.63
CA TRP A 180 -19.91 1.65 -2.24
C TRP A 180 -19.17 0.67 -1.32
N LEU A 181 -18.40 1.14 -0.33
CA LEU A 181 -17.77 0.29 0.68
C LEU A 181 -18.84 -0.39 1.55
N LYS A 182 -18.76 -1.71 1.68
CA LYS A 182 -19.69 -2.59 2.42
C LYS A 182 -18.90 -3.44 3.40
N ASP A 183 -19.59 -4.17 4.28
CA ASP A 183 -18.97 -4.98 5.32
C ASP A 183 -17.94 -6.00 4.76
N GLU A 184 -18.19 -6.55 3.57
CA GLU A 184 -17.25 -7.45 2.89
C GLU A 184 -15.91 -6.81 2.49
N HIS A 185 -15.87 -5.48 2.36
CA HIS A 185 -14.68 -4.70 2.01
C HIS A 185 -13.87 -4.26 3.24
N MET A 186 -14.44 -4.33 4.45
CA MET A 186 -13.86 -3.67 5.62
C MET A 186 -12.60 -4.39 6.14
N LEU A 187 -11.69 -3.66 6.74
CA LEU A 187 -10.54 -4.14 7.49
C LEU A 187 -10.85 -4.10 8.99
N SER A 188 -10.58 -5.19 9.70
CA SER A 188 -10.63 -5.20 11.16
C SER A 188 -9.46 -4.42 11.73
N ILE A 189 -9.72 -3.44 12.59
CA ILE A 189 -8.68 -2.66 13.28
C ILE A 189 -7.73 -3.56 14.10
N LYS A 190 -8.21 -4.71 14.58
CA LYS A 190 -7.39 -5.71 15.30
C LYS A 190 -6.40 -6.45 14.41
N LYS A 191 -6.52 -6.28 13.09
CA LYS A 191 -5.70 -6.89 12.05
C LYS A 191 -4.87 -5.84 11.31
N LEU A 192 -4.72 -4.66 11.89
CA LEU A 192 -3.91 -3.56 11.37
C LEU A 192 -2.69 -3.34 12.27
N VAL A 193 -1.51 -3.22 11.66
CA VAL A 193 -0.28 -2.82 12.36
C VAL A 193 0.51 -1.82 11.53
N TYR A 194 0.95 -0.74 12.18
CA TYR A 194 1.82 0.26 11.56
C TYR A 194 3.30 0.03 11.89
N ILE A 195 4.17 0.32 10.93
CA ILE A 195 5.63 0.28 11.08
C ILE A 195 6.23 1.51 10.40
N GLY A 196 7.06 2.28 11.11
CA GLY A 196 7.79 3.42 10.54
C GLY A 196 7.24 4.81 10.90
N LEU A 197 6.16 4.86 11.70
CA LEU A 197 5.48 6.12 12.03
C LEU A 197 6.43 7.14 12.65
N ARG A 198 6.40 8.37 12.13
CA ARG A 198 7.19 9.49 12.63
C ARG A 198 6.59 10.87 12.38
N ASP A 199 5.63 10.99 11.47
CA ASP A 199 4.82 12.20 11.31
C ASP A 199 3.35 11.84 11.39
N VAL A 200 2.72 12.16 12.52
CA VAL A 200 1.36 11.71 12.83
C VAL A 200 0.61 12.85 13.51
N ASP A 201 -0.55 13.19 12.96
CA ASP A 201 -1.36 14.30 13.42
C ASP A 201 -1.91 14.07 14.83
N ALA A 202 -2.33 15.16 15.49
CA ALA A 202 -2.98 15.05 16.79
C ALA A 202 -4.30 14.27 16.73
N GLY A 203 -5.05 14.39 15.61
CA GLY A 203 -6.26 13.62 15.33
C GLY A 203 -5.97 12.13 15.22
N GLU A 204 -5.00 11.76 14.39
CA GLU A 204 -4.57 10.38 14.19
C GLU A 204 -4.03 9.73 15.46
N LYS A 205 -3.17 10.43 16.22
CA LYS A 205 -2.67 9.97 17.53
C LYS A 205 -3.80 9.61 18.48
N ARG A 206 -4.90 10.37 18.46
CA ARG A 206 -6.09 10.10 19.27
C ARG A 206 -6.80 8.84 18.77
N ILE A 207 -7.05 8.74 17.47
CA ILE A 207 -7.69 7.57 16.84
C ILE A 207 -6.92 6.28 17.15
N LEU A 208 -5.59 6.29 16.97
CA LEU A 208 -4.72 5.15 17.26
C LEU A 208 -4.84 4.70 18.72
N ARG A 209 -4.84 5.65 19.68
CA ARG A 209 -4.94 5.36 21.12
C ARG A 209 -6.31 4.86 21.53
N GLU A 210 -7.38 5.53 21.09
CA GLU A 210 -8.75 5.20 21.47
C GLU A 210 -9.19 3.84 20.94
N ASN A 211 -8.68 3.44 19.76
CA ASN A 211 -8.98 2.15 19.16
C ASN A 211 -7.96 1.06 19.49
N GLY A 212 -6.89 1.37 20.24
CA GLY A 212 -5.85 0.41 20.63
C GLY A 212 -5.10 -0.17 19.44
N ILE A 213 -4.90 0.61 18.38
CA ILE A 213 -4.26 0.16 17.14
C ILE A 213 -2.77 -0.06 17.39
N LYS A 214 -2.23 -1.19 16.92
CA LYS A 214 -0.81 -1.48 17.09
C LYS A 214 0.00 -0.62 16.12
N ALA A 215 0.97 0.12 16.65
CA ALA A 215 1.88 0.93 15.86
C ALA A 215 3.29 0.86 16.43
N PHE A 216 4.27 0.78 15.55
CA PHE A 216 5.69 0.88 15.85
C PHE A 216 6.24 2.12 15.15
N SER A 217 6.55 3.13 15.95
CA SER A 217 7.18 4.35 15.49
C SER A 217 8.67 4.13 15.25
N MET A 218 9.35 5.10 14.64
CA MET A 218 10.82 5.06 14.54
C MET A 218 11.51 4.96 15.90
N PHE A 219 10.91 5.49 16.98
CA PHE A 219 11.43 5.31 18.34
C PHE A 219 11.41 3.83 18.77
N ASP A 220 10.40 3.07 18.39
CA ASP A 220 10.32 1.65 18.70
C ASP A 220 11.36 0.86 17.89
N ILE A 221 11.60 1.25 16.65
CA ILE A 221 12.63 0.67 15.78
C ILE A 221 14.03 0.97 16.34
N ASP A 222 14.31 2.21 16.73
CA ASP A 222 15.57 2.58 17.40
C ASP A 222 15.81 1.75 18.68
N ARG A 223 14.73 1.50 19.44
CA ARG A 223 14.81 0.81 20.73
C ARG A 223 14.98 -0.69 20.62
N TYR A 224 14.26 -1.32 19.70
CA TYR A 224 14.15 -2.78 19.61
C TYR A 224 14.88 -3.38 18.40
N GLY A 225 15.21 -2.56 17.40
CA GLY A 225 15.67 -2.99 16.09
C GLY A 225 14.53 -3.55 15.23
N ILE A 226 14.67 -3.46 13.91
CA ILE A 226 13.61 -3.87 12.97
C ILE A 226 13.23 -5.36 13.10
N GLY A 227 14.20 -6.23 13.40
CA GLY A 227 13.99 -7.66 13.66
C GLY A 227 12.93 -7.92 14.72
N ARG A 228 13.11 -7.33 15.90
CA ARG A 228 12.18 -7.50 17.02
C ARG A 228 10.84 -6.82 16.77
N VAL A 229 10.82 -5.71 16.05
CA VAL A 229 9.58 -5.04 15.62
C VAL A 229 8.76 -5.96 14.72
N MET A 230 9.38 -6.61 13.72
CA MET A 230 8.69 -7.56 12.85
C MET A 230 8.16 -8.77 13.60
N GLU A 231 8.91 -9.35 14.54
CA GLU A 231 8.41 -10.42 15.41
C GLU A 231 7.15 -10.00 16.18
N MET A 232 7.13 -8.79 16.75
CA MET A 232 5.99 -8.27 17.49
C MET A 232 4.80 -7.94 16.58
N ALA A 233 5.04 -7.41 15.38
CA ALA A 233 4.01 -7.11 14.39
C ALA A 233 3.33 -8.39 13.88
N LEU A 234 4.12 -9.40 13.48
CA LEU A 234 3.62 -10.69 13.03
C LEU A 234 2.89 -11.45 14.14
N ALA A 235 3.38 -11.38 15.38
CA ALA A 235 2.67 -11.94 16.53
C ALA A 235 1.33 -11.24 16.80
N HIS A 236 1.23 -9.93 16.57
CA HIS A 236 -0.01 -9.17 16.73
C HIS A 236 -1.08 -9.59 15.70
N ILE A 237 -0.72 -9.68 14.42
CA ILE A 237 -1.67 -10.04 13.36
C ILE A 237 -1.99 -11.55 13.34
N GLY A 238 -1.07 -12.39 13.82
CA GLY A 238 -1.21 -13.84 13.94
C GLY A 238 -0.63 -14.60 12.75
N THR A 239 -0.08 -15.79 13.02
CA THR A 239 0.73 -16.59 12.07
C THR A 239 -0.05 -17.32 10.97
N ASP A 240 -1.38 -17.37 11.08
CA ASP A 240 -2.31 -18.00 10.13
C ASP A 240 -3.31 -16.97 9.61
N THR A 241 -2.82 -15.83 9.14
CA THR A 241 -3.62 -14.72 8.61
C THR A 241 -3.06 -14.27 7.26
N PRO A 242 -3.88 -14.18 6.20
CA PRO A 242 -3.49 -13.58 4.93
C PRO A 242 -3.03 -12.13 5.13
N ILE A 243 -1.90 -11.75 4.54
CA ILE A 243 -1.27 -10.43 4.71
C ILE A 243 -1.43 -9.62 3.43
N HIS A 244 -1.97 -8.41 3.59
CA HIS A 244 -1.85 -7.33 2.64
C HIS A 244 -0.74 -6.40 3.15
N LEU A 245 0.34 -6.25 2.40
CA LEU A 245 1.42 -5.30 2.72
C LEU A 245 1.18 -4.02 1.94
N SER A 246 0.89 -2.91 2.61
CA SER A 246 0.78 -1.59 1.97
C SER A 246 2.01 -0.78 2.35
N PHE A 247 2.86 -0.51 1.36
CA PHE A 247 4.18 0.10 1.56
C PHE A 247 4.24 1.47 0.88
N ASP A 248 4.25 2.52 1.71
CA ASP A 248 4.59 3.87 1.28
C ASP A 248 6.10 4.00 1.16
N VAL A 249 6.60 4.41 -0.01
CA VAL A 249 8.05 4.59 -0.19
C VAL A 249 8.62 5.65 0.76
N ASP A 250 7.79 6.59 1.24
CA ASP A 250 8.18 7.61 2.20
C ASP A 250 8.41 7.06 3.61
N ALA A 251 8.08 5.79 3.88
CA ALA A 251 8.51 5.11 5.10
C ALA A 251 10.05 5.08 5.22
N LEU A 252 10.73 4.99 4.08
CA LEU A 252 12.18 5.09 4.00
C LEU A 252 12.65 6.52 4.30
N ASP A 253 13.85 6.63 4.85
CA ASP A 253 14.49 7.93 5.00
C ASP A 253 14.71 8.59 3.62
N PRO A 254 14.55 9.91 3.48
CA PRO A 254 14.81 10.62 2.23
C PRO A 254 16.23 10.44 1.66
N MET A 255 17.19 9.94 2.44
CA MET A 255 18.49 9.49 1.92
C MET A 255 18.39 8.29 0.96
N TRP A 256 17.35 7.47 1.07
CA TRP A 256 17.10 6.29 0.24
C TRP A 256 15.91 6.47 -0.71
N ALA A 257 14.91 7.25 -0.31
CA ALA A 257 13.74 7.58 -1.12
C ALA A 257 13.50 9.11 -1.18
N PRO A 258 14.39 9.88 -1.82
CA PRO A 258 14.27 11.34 -1.86
C PRO A 258 13.07 11.86 -2.67
N SER A 259 12.50 11.04 -3.55
CA SER A 259 11.53 11.45 -4.57
C SER A 259 10.12 10.96 -4.24
N THR A 260 9.54 11.53 -3.18
CA THR A 260 8.18 11.24 -2.69
C THR A 260 7.43 12.54 -2.36
N GLY A 261 6.10 12.45 -2.29
CA GLY A 261 5.20 13.55 -1.93
C GLY A 261 5.50 14.18 -0.58
N THR A 262 5.76 13.39 0.47
CA THR A 262 5.87 13.91 1.85
C THR A 262 7.12 13.38 2.56
N PRO A 263 8.34 13.78 2.13
CA PRO A 263 9.56 13.22 2.70
C PRO A 263 9.77 13.66 4.16
N VAL A 264 9.82 12.69 5.08
CA VAL A 264 10.08 12.93 6.51
C VAL A 264 11.42 12.31 6.92
N ARG A 265 12.33 13.12 7.48
CA ARG A 265 13.66 12.65 7.95
C ARG A 265 13.57 11.69 9.13
N GLY A 266 14.61 10.87 9.30
CA GLY A 266 14.72 9.88 10.37
C GLY A 266 13.89 8.63 10.08
N GLY A 267 13.78 8.24 8.80
CA GLY A 267 13.00 7.09 8.36
C GLY A 267 13.80 5.79 8.37
N LEU A 268 13.18 4.73 7.83
CA LEU A 268 13.81 3.43 7.67
C LEU A 268 15.01 3.52 6.72
N THR A 269 16.07 2.78 7.01
CA THR A 269 17.08 2.50 5.99
C THR A 269 16.52 1.55 4.93
N LEU A 270 17.07 1.56 3.71
CA LEU A 270 16.66 0.59 2.67
C LEU A 270 16.79 -0.86 3.17
N ARG A 271 17.84 -1.17 3.92
CA ARG A 271 18.03 -2.50 4.53
C ARG A 271 16.91 -2.89 5.50
N GLU A 272 16.37 -1.95 6.25
CA GLU A 272 15.25 -2.22 7.15
C GLU A 272 13.94 -2.40 6.38
N GLY A 273 13.73 -1.61 5.30
CA GLY A 273 12.61 -1.79 4.38
C GLY A 273 12.63 -3.16 3.69
N ASP A 274 13.77 -3.53 3.10
CA ASP A 274 13.97 -4.85 2.47
C ASP A 274 13.74 -5.98 3.49
N TYR A 275 14.24 -5.83 4.72
CA TYR A 275 14.04 -6.82 5.79
C TYR A 275 12.57 -6.99 6.21
N ILE A 276 11.78 -5.91 6.22
CA ILE A 276 10.32 -6.01 6.43
C ILE A 276 9.70 -6.88 5.34
N CYS A 277 10.03 -6.60 4.08
CA CYS A 277 9.54 -7.33 2.92
C CYS A 277 9.94 -8.82 2.96
N GLU A 278 11.20 -9.13 3.27
CA GLU A 278 11.70 -10.49 3.45
C GLU A 278 10.93 -11.24 4.56
N CYS A 279 10.76 -10.62 5.73
CA CYS A 279 10.01 -11.21 6.85
C CYS A 279 8.55 -11.51 6.47
N VAL A 280 7.90 -10.62 5.72
CA VAL A 280 6.53 -10.83 5.25
C VAL A 280 6.47 -11.98 4.24
N HIS A 281 7.39 -12.02 3.28
CA HIS A 281 7.50 -13.12 2.32
C HIS A 281 7.69 -14.47 3.02
N GLU A 282 8.63 -14.56 3.96
CA GLU A 282 8.95 -15.79 4.72
C GLU A 282 7.75 -16.39 5.46
N THR A 283 6.74 -15.57 5.79
CA THR A 283 5.51 -16.08 6.41
C THR A 283 4.70 -17.01 5.50
N GLY A 284 4.93 -16.97 4.18
CA GLY A 284 4.09 -17.61 3.17
C GLY A 284 2.64 -17.10 3.16
N SER A 285 2.40 -15.93 3.77
CA SER A 285 1.04 -15.42 4.02
C SER A 285 0.68 -14.18 3.20
N LEU A 286 1.63 -13.61 2.44
CA LEU A 286 1.38 -12.46 1.57
C LEU A 286 0.36 -12.82 0.46
N VAL A 287 -0.70 -12.02 0.35
CA VAL A 287 -1.75 -12.16 -0.67
C VAL A 287 -1.94 -10.91 -1.52
N ALA A 288 -1.51 -9.74 -1.03
CA ALA A 288 -1.50 -8.49 -1.79
C ALA A 288 -0.36 -7.58 -1.32
N LEU A 289 0.17 -6.80 -2.25
CA LEU A 289 1.25 -5.83 -2.02
C LEU A 289 0.93 -4.54 -2.77
N ASP A 290 0.96 -3.41 -2.07
CA ASP A 290 0.95 -2.08 -2.69
C ASP A 290 2.32 -1.42 -2.49
N LEU A 291 2.84 -0.82 -3.57
CA LEU A 291 3.95 0.15 -3.51
C LEU A 291 3.44 1.49 -4.01
N VAL A 292 3.48 2.52 -3.16
CA VAL A 292 2.87 3.84 -3.42
C VAL A 292 3.84 5.00 -3.18
N GLU A 293 3.39 6.20 -3.57
CA GLU A 293 4.01 7.52 -3.31
C GLU A 293 5.43 7.73 -3.88
N VAL A 294 5.93 6.78 -4.68
CA VAL A 294 7.05 7.06 -5.59
C VAL A 294 6.62 8.21 -6.50
N ASN A 295 7.40 9.28 -6.58
CA ASN A 295 7.09 10.41 -7.44
C ASN A 295 8.29 10.74 -8.33
N PRO A 296 8.37 10.20 -9.55
CA PRO A 296 9.47 10.47 -10.48
C PRO A 296 9.55 11.92 -10.96
N SER A 297 8.50 12.73 -10.73
CA SER A 297 8.44 14.14 -11.16
C SER A 297 8.93 15.11 -10.09
N LEU A 298 9.06 14.67 -8.84
CA LEU A 298 9.68 15.44 -7.77
C LEU A 298 11.20 15.30 -7.80
N ALA A 299 11.89 16.24 -7.15
CA ALA A 299 13.35 16.27 -7.09
C ALA A 299 14.06 16.18 -8.47
N ALA A 300 13.41 16.64 -9.55
CA ALA A 300 13.97 16.63 -10.91
C ALA A 300 15.23 17.50 -11.04
N ASP A 301 15.44 18.42 -10.12
CA ASP A 301 16.62 19.27 -9.98
C ASP A 301 17.79 18.60 -9.22
N GLN A 302 17.54 17.47 -8.56
CA GLN A 302 18.55 16.64 -7.92
C GLN A 302 18.87 15.43 -8.80
N GLU A 303 20.02 15.48 -9.46
CA GLU A 303 20.47 14.43 -10.37
C GLU A 303 20.45 13.06 -9.67
N GLY A 304 19.66 12.13 -10.21
CA GLY A 304 19.55 10.75 -9.72
C GLY A 304 18.52 10.50 -8.62
N ALA A 305 17.90 11.52 -8.00
CA ALA A 305 16.96 11.33 -6.89
C ALA A 305 15.74 10.47 -7.25
N ALA A 306 15.10 10.75 -8.40
CA ALA A 306 13.99 9.96 -8.92
C ALA A 306 14.41 8.51 -9.19
N SER A 307 15.57 8.32 -9.82
CA SER A 307 16.10 6.97 -10.12
C SER A 307 16.41 6.18 -8.84
N GLU A 308 16.91 6.82 -7.81
CA GLU A 308 17.22 6.18 -6.53
C GLU A 308 15.95 5.71 -5.82
N THR A 309 14.89 6.53 -5.84
CA THR A 309 13.59 6.16 -5.26
C THR A 309 12.92 5.03 -6.04
N VAL A 310 12.97 5.06 -7.38
CA VAL A 310 12.49 3.96 -8.23
C VAL A 310 13.27 2.67 -7.93
N ARG A 311 14.60 2.75 -7.78
CA ARG A 311 15.44 1.60 -7.42
C ARG A 311 15.10 1.03 -6.05
N ALA A 312 14.86 1.89 -5.06
CA ALA A 312 14.39 1.48 -3.74
C ALA A 312 13.04 0.77 -3.82
N GLY A 313 12.06 1.34 -4.54
CA GLY A 313 10.76 0.70 -4.79
C GLY A 313 10.87 -0.68 -5.43
N CYS A 314 11.72 -0.82 -6.46
CA CYS A 314 11.97 -2.12 -7.09
C CYS A 314 12.60 -3.13 -6.11
N SER A 315 13.53 -2.70 -5.27
CA SER A 315 14.13 -3.55 -4.22
C SER A 315 13.08 -4.09 -3.25
N LEU A 316 12.22 -3.20 -2.73
CA LEU A 316 11.16 -3.56 -1.79
C LEU A 316 10.19 -4.58 -2.39
N VAL A 317 9.74 -4.35 -3.63
CA VAL A 317 8.82 -5.27 -4.32
C VAL A 317 9.48 -6.62 -4.55
N ARG A 318 10.72 -6.65 -5.03
CA ARG A 318 11.43 -7.90 -5.29
C ARG A 318 11.66 -8.70 -4.00
N CYS A 319 12.07 -8.06 -2.91
CA CYS A 319 12.23 -8.70 -1.60
C CYS A 319 10.90 -9.28 -1.09
N ALA A 320 9.80 -8.53 -1.24
CA ALA A 320 8.47 -8.99 -0.82
C ALA A 320 7.95 -10.16 -1.66
N LEU A 321 8.48 -10.32 -2.87
CA LEU A 321 8.19 -11.40 -3.81
C LEU A 321 9.26 -12.51 -3.81
N GLY A 322 10.16 -12.50 -2.83
CA GLY A 322 11.07 -13.61 -2.56
C GLY A 322 12.42 -13.54 -3.24
N GLU A 323 12.85 -12.37 -3.71
CA GLU A 323 14.28 -12.12 -3.84
C GLU A 323 14.94 -12.28 -2.46
N SER A 324 16.00 -13.09 -2.43
CA SER A 324 16.84 -13.26 -1.26
C SER A 324 18.29 -13.37 -1.70
N LEU A 325 19.20 -13.00 -0.81
CA LEU A 325 20.64 -13.07 -1.07
C LEU A 325 21.20 -14.51 -1.04
N LEU A 326 20.46 -15.48 -0.49
CA LEU A 326 20.91 -16.87 -0.25
C LEU A 326 19.88 -17.93 -0.64
#